data_AF-A0A949AFG7-F1
#
_entry.id   AF-A0A949AFG7-F1
#
_cell.length_a   1.000
_cell.length_b   1.000
_cell.length_c   1.000
_cell.angle_alpha   90.00
_cell.angle_beta   90.00
_cell.angle_gamma   90.00
#
_symmetry.space_group_name_H-M   'P 1'
#
loop_
_entity.id
_entity.type
_entity.pdbx_description
1 polymer ?
#
loop_
_entity_poly.entity_id
_entity_poly.type
_entity_poly.pdbx_seq_one_letter_code
_entity_poly.pdbx_strand_id
1 'polypeptide(L)'
;MMVTIYDKTKAECLRQKKHVIGDSVFFTLIKLKSNARYRILTESGVQASIIPIDVVNGLLEKGFARYTDEGTHITLTGRGLWNVEKNTQKKELEQLVGFLDEEFFNLFSEAKSLTAKEKIILLTLLAARAFSPESAVHLKKSDRINNEWGKIIDAASAFLEERKVVKKMLSEELYGKAGNEHPVSSCIRHTDMLPKKTRGIFTAQGKQVYFLNIYRDGKTDPVDISFLLEIIFGDKLDAALMNQIYDFCCKISSEKSIYVFENIDKHIFANHDYGEIIKEALRDAVFKPKR
;
A
#
# COMPACT_ATOMS: atom_id res chain seq x y z
N MET A 1 -32.85 -10.41 22.91
CA MET A 1 -32.85 -10.14 21.45
C MET A 1 -31.46 -9.84 20.90
N MET A 2 -30.74 -8.79 21.33
CA MET A 2 -29.40 -8.50 20.79
C MET A 2 -28.41 -9.65 20.94
N VAL A 3 -28.40 -10.33 22.10
CA VAL A 3 -27.56 -11.53 22.33
C VAL A 3 -27.88 -12.64 21.30
N THR A 4 -29.15 -12.88 21.02
CA THR A 4 -29.58 -13.86 20.01
C THR A 4 -29.08 -13.53 18.61
N ILE A 5 -29.16 -12.25 18.21
CA ILE A 5 -28.65 -11.81 16.91
C ILE A 5 -27.12 -11.94 16.89
N TYR A 6 -26.44 -11.56 17.98
CA TYR A 6 -24.99 -11.70 18.14
C TYR A 6 -24.52 -13.15 18.02
N ASP A 7 -25.18 -14.08 18.69
CA ASP A 7 -24.84 -15.51 18.66
C ASP A 7 -25.00 -16.09 17.25
N LYS A 8 -26.04 -15.66 16.50
CA LYS A 8 -26.18 -16.00 15.09
C LYS A 8 -25.04 -15.44 14.25
N THR A 9 -24.64 -14.18 14.47
CA THR A 9 -23.48 -13.60 13.79
C THR A 9 -22.18 -14.33 14.13
N LYS A 10 -22.00 -14.77 15.38
CA LYS A 10 -20.85 -15.60 15.80
C LYS A 10 -20.85 -16.95 15.08
N ALA A 11 -21.99 -17.64 15.06
CA ALA A 11 -22.14 -18.91 14.35
C ALA A 11 -21.83 -18.77 12.85
N GLU A 12 -22.26 -17.67 12.24
CA GLU A 12 -22.02 -17.40 10.83
C GLU A 12 -20.53 -17.09 10.53
N CYS A 13 -19.85 -16.36 11.42
CA CYS A 13 -18.39 -16.19 11.32
C CYS A 13 -17.67 -17.54 11.31
N LEU A 14 -18.05 -18.45 12.22
CA LEU A 14 -17.45 -19.79 12.32
C LEU A 14 -17.78 -20.65 11.09
N ARG A 15 -19.02 -20.61 10.60
CA ARG A 15 -19.47 -21.33 9.40
C ARG A 15 -18.66 -20.94 8.18
N GLN A 16 -18.34 -19.65 8.02
CA GLN A 16 -17.48 -19.16 6.95
C GLN A 16 -15.98 -19.36 7.20
N LYS A 17 -15.62 -20.22 8.16
CA LYS A 17 -14.25 -20.55 8.57
C LYS A 17 -13.44 -19.29 8.91
N LYS A 18 -14.09 -18.28 9.50
CA LYS A 18 -13.38 -17.10 9.99
C LYS A 18 -12.91 -17.37 11.41
N HIS A 19 -11.62 -17.16 11.63
CA HIS A 19 -11.03 -17.23 12.96
C HIS A 19 -11.59 -16.07 13.80
N VAL A 20 -12.28 -16.39 14.90
CA VAL A 20 -12.80 -15.39 15.83
C VAL A 20 -11.64 -14.84 16.66
N ILE A 21 -11.48 -13.52 16.66
CA ILE A 21 -10.34 -12.84 17.26
C ILE A 21 -10.66 -12.52 18.72
N GLY A 22 -9.90 -13.12 19.65
CA GLY A 22 -10.06 -12.87 21.09
C GLY A 22 -11.51 -13.03 21.57
N ASP A 23 -12.23 -14.01 21.03
CA ASP A 23 -13.67 -14.27 21.28
C ASP A 23 -14.64 -13.12 20.97
N SER A 24 -14.18 -12.09 20.23
CA SER A 24 -14.96 -10.92 19.80
C SER A 24 -15.44 -11.08 18.37
N VAL A 25 -16.76 -11.08 18.15
CA VAL A 25 -17.34 -10.97 16.81
C VAL A 25 -17.08 -9.58 16.24
N PHE A 26 -17.11 -8.54 17.08
CA PHE A 26 -16.86 -7.17 16.68
C PHE A 26 -15.46 -6.99 16.08
N PHE A 27 -14.41 -7.40 16.80
CA PHE A 27 -13.03 -7.35 16.31
C PHE A 27 -12.84 -8.19 15.05
N THR A 28 -13.46 -9.37 15.02
CA THR A 28 -13.43 -10.25 13.84
C THR A 28 -14.00 -9.53 12.62
N LEU A 29 -15.19 -8.94 12.72
CA LEU A 29 -15.85 -8.27 11.60
C LEU A 29 -15.11 -6.99 11.16
N ILE A 30 -14.43 -6.28 12.06
CA ILE A 30 -13.61 -5.12 11.71
C ILE A 30 -12.50 -5.51 10.73
N LYS A 31 -11.80 -6.62 10.97
CA LYS A 31 -10.69 -7.08 10.10
C LYS A 31 -11.14 -7.65 8.76
N LEU A 32 -12.42 -8.00 8.60
CA LEU A 32 -12.91 -8.57 7.36
C LEU A 32 -13.04 -7.53 6.24
N LYS A 33 -12.78 -7.98 5.01
CA LYS A 33 -13.11 -7.21 3.79
C LYS A 33 -14.61 -6.93 3.72
N SER A 34 -14.97 -5.81 3.09
CA SER A 34 -16.37 -5.33 3.02
C SER A 34 -17.37 -6.42 2.59
N ASN A 35 -17.09 -7.14 1.50
CA ASN A 35 -18.00 -8.18 0.99
C ASN A 35 -18.17 -9.38 1.93
N ALA A 36 -17.12 -9.76 2.66
CA ALA A 36 -17.20 -10.85 3.63
C ALA A 36 -18.02 -10.42 4.86
N ARG A 37 -17.78 -9.20 5.35
CA ARG A 37 -18.57 -8.62 6.44
C ARG A 37 -20.04 -8.45 6.05
N TYR A 38 -20.31 -7.95 4.86
CA TYR A 38 -21.67 -7.82 4.31
C TYR A 38 -22.38 -9.17 4.33
N ARG A 39 -21.77 -10.21 3.74
CA ARG A 39 -22.36 -11.55 3.68
C ARG A 39 -22.71 -12.09 5.06
N ILE A 40 -21.77 -12.03 6.01
CA ILE A 40 -22.00 -12.51 7.38
C ILE A 40 -23.16 -11.76 8.05
N LEU A 41 -23.20 -10.42 7.93
CA LEU A 41 -24.24 -9.62 8.56
C LEU A 41 -25.63 -9.84 7.94
N THR A 42 -25.69 -10.07 6.63
CA THR A 42 -26.93 -10.39 5.92
C THR A 42 -27.43 -11.79 6.28
N GLU A 43 -26.56 -12.80 6.22
CA GLU A 43 -26.93 -14.20 6.50
C GLU A 43 -27.24 -14.47 7.97
N SER A 44 -26.66 -13.69 8.89
CA SER A 44 -27.00 -13.76 10.32
C SER A 44 -28.21 -12.90 10.73
N GLY A 45 -28.81 -12.19 9.77
CA GLY A 45 -29.99 -11.37 10.00
C GLY A 45 -31.16 -12.17 10.58
N VAL A 46 -31.95 -11.53 11.43
CA VAL A 46 -33.15 -12.14 12.04
C VAL A 46 -34.38 -11.45 11.48
N GLN A 47 -35.37 -12.24 11.07
CA GLN A 47 -36.61 -11.72 10.52
C GLN A 47 -37.28 -10.75 11.52
N ALA A 48 -37.64 -9.55 11.09
CA ALA A 48 -38.19 -8.53 11.97
C ALA A 48 -39.59 -8.91 12.49
N SER A 49 -40.37 -9.64 11.68
CA SER A 49 -41.75 -10.04 12.00
C SER A 49 -41.87 -11.00 13.19
N ILE A 50 -40.80 -11.70 13.56
CA ILE A 50 -40.78 -12.62 14.71
C ILE A 50 -40.33 -11.93 16.01
N ILE A 51 -40.05 -10.62 15.97
CA ILE A 51 -39.60 -9.82 17.10
C ILE A 51 -40.71 -8.83 17.45
N PRO A 52 -41.05 -8.63 18.74
CA PRO A 52 -41.98 -7.59 19.15
C PRO A 52 -41.59 -6.22 18.58
N ILE A 53 -42.55 -5.51 18.00
CA ILE A 53 -42.30 -4.28 17.22
C ILE A 53 -41.68 -3.16 18.06
N ASP A 54 -42.05 -3.07 19.33
CA ASP A 54 -41.48 -2.17 20.33
C ASP A 54 -39.98 -2.45 20.56
N VAL A 55 -39.60 -3.72 20.60
CA VAL A 55 -38.19 -4.14 20.71
C VAL A 55 -37.43 -3.78 19.43
N VAL A 56 -38.01 -4.04 18.25
CA VAL A 56 -37.38 -3.66 16.97
C VAL A 56 -37.15 -2.15 16.92
N ASN A 57 -38.18 -1.35 17.15
CA ASN A 57 -38.11 0.10 17.13
C ASN A 57 -37.08 0.62 18.14
N GLY A 58 -37.10 0.10 19.37
CA GLY A 58 -36.13 0.49 20.39
C GLY A 58 -34.68 0.16 20.02
N LEU A 59 -34.43 -0.93 19.27
CA LEU A 59 -33.09 -1.27 18.78
C LEU A 59 -32.64 -0.37 17.62
N LEU A 60 -33.56 -0.01 16.72
CA LEU A 60 -33.30 0.87 15.59
C LEU A 60 -33.06 2.32 16.07
N GLU A 61 -33.90 2.84 16.95
CA GLU A 61 -33.78 4.19 17.52
C GLU A 61 -32.47 4.38 18.28
N LYS A 62 -32.03 3.37 19.03
CA LYS A 62 -30.73 3.39 19.72
C LYS A 62 -29.55 3.16 18.78
N GLY A 63 -29.80 2.83 17.51
CA GLY A 63 -28.78 2.52 16.51
C GLY A 63 -28.01 1.23 16.81
N PHE A 64 -28.59 0.30 17.57
CA PHE A 64 -27.98 -1.01 17.86
C PHE A 64 -28.25 -2.02 16.75
N ALA A 65 -29.35 -1.87 16.03
CA ALA A 65 -29.70 -2.70 14.89
C ALA A 65 -29.96 -1.83 13.65
N ARG A 66 -30.02 -2.48 12.50
CA ARG A 66 -30.46 -1.92 11.21
C ARG A 66 -31.12 -3.02 10.38
N TYR A 67 -31.96 -2.63 9.44
CA TYR A 67 -32.46 -3.54 8.42
C TYR A 67 -31.33 -3.97 7.46
N THR A 68 -31.41 -5.20 6.97
CA THR A 68 -30.66 -5.64 5.79
C THR A 68 -31.33 -5.09 4.52
N ASP A 69 -30.68 -5.23 3.36
CA ASP A 69 -31.13 -4.63 2.09
C ASP A 69 -32.56 -5.03 1.68
N GLU A 70 -33.05 -6.19 2.14
CA GLU A 70 -34.40 -6.68 1.85
C GLU A 70 -35.49 -6.09 2.78
N GLY A 71 -35.12 -5.31 3.81
CA GLY A 71 -36.07 -4.67 4.74
C GLY A 71 -36.83 -5.63 5.67
N THR A 72 -36.72 -6.94 5.47
CA THR A 72 -37.45 -7.98 6.22
C THR A 72 -36.67 -8.52 7.41
N HIS A 73 -35.35 -8.35 7.42
CA HIS A 73 -34.46 -8.84 8.46
C HIS A 73 -33.71 -7.69 9.12
N ILE A 74 -33.43 -7.84 10.41
CA ILE A 74 -32.56 -6.94 11.18
C ILE A 74 -31.23 -7.62 11.51
N THR A 75 -30.17 -6.83 11.52
CA THR A 75 -28.82 -7.24 11.92
C THR A 75 -28.24 -6.21 12.89
N LEU A 76 -27.20 -6.59 13.64
CA LEU A 76 -26.55 -5.65 14.56
C LEU A 76 -25.66 -4.66 13.80
N THR A 77 -25.63 -3.42 14.28
CA THR A 77 -24.61 -2.45 13.89
C THR A 77 -23.30 -2.72 14.65
N GLY A 78 -22.21 -2.05 14.28
CA GLY A 78 -20.99 -2.08 15.09
C GLY A 78 -21.24 -1.65 16.55
N ARG A 79 -22.11 -0.65 16.75
CA ARG A 79 -22.55 -0.21 18.08
C ARG A 79 -23.29 -1.32 18.83
N GLY A 80 -24.19 -2.04 18.16
CA GLY A 80 -24.93 -3.15 18.74
C GLY A 80 -24.03 -4.31 19.15
N LEU A 81 -23.10 -4.70 18.26
CA LEU A 81 -22.11 -5.75 18.53
C LEU A 81 -21.26 -5.41 19.76
N TRP A 82 -20.67 -4.21 19.78
CA TRP A 82 -19.86 -3.77 20.92
C TRP A 82 -20.69 -3.67 22.21
N ASN A 83 -21.94 -3.21 22.13
CA ASN A 83 -22.81 -3.14 23.30
C ASN A 83 -23.09 -4.52 23.91
N VAL A 84 -23.29 -5.55 23.08
CA VAL A 84 -23.41 -6.93 23.56
C VAL A 84 -22.11 -7.34 24.24
N GLU A 85 -20.96 -7.23 23.56
CA GLU A 85 -19.68 -7.68 24.12
C GLU A 85 -19.29 -6.96 25.42
N LYS A 86 -19.50 -5.64 25.51
CA LYS A 86 -19.28 -4.87 26.73
C LYS A 86 -20.13 -5.39 27.89
N ASN A 87 -21.43 -5.61 27.64
CA ASN A 87 -22.38 -5.90 28.71
C ASN A 87 -22.45 -7.39 29.10
N THR A 88 -22.19 -8.31 28.17
CA THR A 88 -22.31 -9.76 28.44
C THR A 88 -20.96 -10.46 28.54
N GLN A 89 -19.96 -10.04 27.75
CA GLN A 89 -18.63 -10.64 27.77
C GLN A 89 -17.65 -9.87 28.67
N LYS A 90 -18.11 -8.79 29.33
CA LYS A 90 -17.30 -7.91 30.18
C LYS A 90 -16.03 -7.43 29.47
N LYS A 91 -16.15 -7.14 28.16
CA LYS A 91 -15.04 -6.52 27.43
C LYS A 91 -14.89 -5.07 27.85
N GLU A 92 -13.67 -4.71 28.21
CA GLU A 92 -13.33 -3.38 28.69
C GLU A 92 -12.94 -2.45 27.53
N LEU A 93 -13.07 -1.14 27.74
CA LEU A 93 -12.71 -0.13 26.74
C LEU A 93 -11.23 -0.24 26.35
N GLU A 94 -10.37 -0.57 27.30
CA GLU A 94 -8.94 -0.76 27.13
C GLU A 94 -8.64 -1.87 26.12
N GLN A 95 -9.45 -2.93 26.09
CA GLN A 95 -9.29 -4.01 25.10
C GLN A 95 -9.64 -3.54 23.69
N LEU A 96 -10.67 -2.70 23.55
CA LEU A 96 -11.01 -2.07 22.27
C LEU A 96 -9.90 -1.14 21.80
N VAL A 97 -9.42 -0.27 22.70
CA VAL A 97 -8.34 0.68 22.37
C VAL A 97 -7.06 -0.07 21.99
N GLY A 98 -6.67 -1.09 22.76
CA GLY A 98 -5.50 -1.92 22.46
C GLY A 98 -5.63 -2.64 21.12
N PHE A 99 -6.80 -3.20 20.81
CA PHE A 99 -7.06 -3.78 19.49
C PHE A 99 -6.95 -2.76 18.36
N LEU A 100 -7.55 -1.57 18.52
CA LEU A 100 -7.47 -0.54 17.49
C LEU A 100 -6.03 -0.06 17.29
N ASP A 101 -5.28 0.11 18.37
CA ASP A 101 -3.88 0.51 18.32
C ASP A 101 -3.04 -0.50 17.54
N GLU A 102 -3.15 -1.79 17.89
CA GLU A 102 -2.43 -2.87 17.22
C GLU A 102 -2.76 -2.96 15.73
N GLU A 103 -4.04 -2.84 15.37
CA GLU A 103 -4.50 -3.05 13.99
C GLU A 103 -4.32 -1.84 13.06
N PHE A 104 -4.45 -0.63 13.59
CA PHE A 104 -4.55 0.57 12.76
C PHE A 104 -3.48 1.62 13.06
N PHE A 105 -2.89 1.63 14.25
CA PHE A 105 -1.96 2.68 14.68
C PHE A 105 -0.52 2.17 14.90
N ASN A 106 -0.30 0.86 15.01
CA ASN A 106 1.03 0.24 15.02
C ASN A 106 1.69 0.24 13.62
N LEU A 107 1.79 1.42 13.03
CA LEU A 107 2.29 1.66 11.68
C LEU A 107 3.82 1.64 11.61
N PHE A 108 4.50 1.71 12.76
CA PHE A 108 5.96 1.87 12.86
C PHE A 108 6.74 0.58 13.14
N SER A 109 6.06 -0.58 13.19
CA SER A 109 6.70 -1.91 13.25
C SER A 109 7.71 -2.13 12.11
N GLU A 110 8.75 -2.95 12.35
CA GLU A 110 9.85 -3.24 11.43
C GLU A 110 9.35 -3.42 9.99
N ALA A 111 9.78 -2.53 9.11
CA ALA A 111 9.43 -2.61 7.71
C ALA A 111 10.07 -3.87 7.11
N LYS A 112 9.23 -4.80 6.60
CA LYS A 112 9.71 -5.94 5.81
C LYS A 112 10.65 -5.45 4.71
N SER A 113 11.68 -6.23 4.39
CA SER A 113 12.59 -5.94 3.29
C SER A 113 11.84 -5.72 1.97
N LEU A 114 12.44 -4.97 1.06
CA LEU A 114 11.91 -4.80 -0.30
C LEU A 114 11.91 -6.15 -1.03
N THR A 115 10.81 -6.45 -1.71
CA THR A 115 10.72 -7.50 -2.73
C THR A 115 11.50 -7.09 -3.97
N ALA A 116 11.83 -8.04 -4.85
CA ALA A 116 12.53 -7.75 -6.11
C ALA A 116 11.79 -6.69 -6.95
N LYS A 117 10.46 -6.83 -7.08
CA LYS A 117 9.60 -5.89 -7.79
C LYS A 117 9.63 -4.48 -7.20
N GLU A 118 9.55 -4.37 -5.88
CA GLU A 118 9.65 -3.08 -5.19
C GLU A 118 11.01 -2.41 -5.41
N LYS A 119 12.12 -3.17 -5.40
CA LYS A 119 13.45 -2.65 -5.73
C LYS A 119 13.53 -2.10 -7.16
N ILE A 120 12.98 -2.84 -8.13
CA ILE A 120 12.92 -2.43 -9.54
C ILE A 120 12.13 -1.12 -9.68
N ILE A 121 10.95 -1.03 -9.05
CA ILE A 121 10.11 0.18 -9.11
C ILE A 121 10.83 1.39 -8.50
N LEU A 122 11.46 1.24 -7.33
CA LEU A 122 12.19 2.35 -6.71
C LEU A 122 13.38 2.79 -7.55
N LEU A 123 14.16 1.85 -8.11
CA LEU A 123 15.27 2.20 -9.01
C LEU A 123 14.76 2.89 -10.29
N THR A 124 13.63 2.44 -10.84
CA THR A 124 12.98 3.06 -12.01
C THR A 124 12.66 4.52 -11.73
N LEU A 125 12.00 4.81 -10.60
CA LEU A 125 11.64 6.17 -10.21
C LEU A 125 12.88 7.03 -9.92
N LEU A 126 13.89 6.45 -9.29
CA LEU A 126 15.14 7.14 -8.99
C LEU A 126 15.89 7.51 -10.27
N ALA A 127 16.05 6.57 -11.20
CA ALA A 127 16.77 6.76 -12.45
C ALA A 127 16.05 7.72 -13.41
N ALA A 128 14.71 7.67 -13.45
CA ALA A 128 13.91 8.65 -14.19
C ALA A 128 13.80 10.02 -13.49
N ARG A 129 14.30 10.13 -12.25
CA ARG A 129 14.21 11.35 -11.41
C ARG A 129 12.77 11.84 -11.21
N ALA A 130 11.88 10.89 -10.90
CA ALA A 130 10.49 11.18 -10.57
C ALA A 130 10.34 11.75 -9.15
N PHE A 131 10.92 12.93 -8.90
CA PHE A 131 11.18 13.46 -7.54
C PHE A 131 10.10 14.39 -6.96
N SER A 132 9.03 14.64 -7.71
CA SER A 132 7.95 15.52 -7.28
C SER A 132 6.62 15.17 -7.97
N PRO A 133 5.48 15.72 -7.51
CA PRO A 133 4.20 15.57 -8.19
C PRO A 133 4.23 16.02 -9.66
N GLU A 134 5.02 17.03 -9.98
CA GLU A 134 5.17 17.58 -11.34
C GLU A 134 5.99 16.66 -12.25
N SER A 135 6.80 15.77 -11.66
CA SER A 135 7.58 14.73 -12.33
C SER A 135 7.11 13.34 -11.92
N ALA A 136 5.81 13.14 -11.77
CA ALA A 136 5.24 11.87 -11.35
C ALA A 136 4.99 10.91 -12.53
N VAL A 137 4.96 9.61 -12.22
CA VAL A 137 4.40 8.59 -13.11
C VAL A 137 2.88 8.75 -13.13
N HIS A 138 2.31 8.95 -14.32
CA HIS A 138 0.85 9.06 -14.51
C HIS A 138 0.31 7.91 -15.36
N LEU A 139 -0.15 6.83 -14.72
CA LEU A 139 -0.50 5.59 -15.43
C LEU A 139 -1.79 5.64 -16.24
N LYS A 140 -2.65 6.63 -15.99
CA LYS A 140 -3.88 6.87 -16.76
C LYS A 140 -3.70 7.81 -17.95
N LYS A 141 -2.48 8.30 -18.18
CA LYS A 141 -2.27 9.43 -19.09
C LYS A 141 -2.27 9.01 -20.56
N SER A 142 -1.43 8.06 -20.94
CA SER A 142 -1.48 7.44 -22.27
C SER A 142 -0.71 6.13 -22.29
N ASP A 143 -1.12 5.20 -23.15
CA ASP A 143 -0.39 3.94 -23.37
C ASP A 143 1.01 4.19 -23.96
N ARG A 144 1.18 5.26 -24.74
CA ARG A 144 2.51 5.67 -25.23
C ARG A 144 3.47 5.95 -24.07
N ILE A 145 3.06 6.77 -23.10
CA ILE A 145 3.88 7.08 -21.92
C ILE A 145 4.10 5.83 -21.07
N ASN A 146 3.05 5.00 -20.91
CA ASN A 146 3.17 3.75 -20.18
C ASN A 146 4.17 2.78 -20.83
N ASN A 147 4.22 2.71 -22.16
CA ASN A 147 5.21 1.91 -22.88
C ASN A 147 6.64 2.41 -22.64
N GLU A 148 6.85 3.73 -22.59
CA GLU A 148 8.17 4.30 -22.27
C GLU A 148 8.56 4.04 -20.81
N TRP A 149 7.62 4.10 -19.87
CA TRP A 149 7.86 3.63 -18.49
C TRP A 149 8.23 2.14 -18.45
N GLY A 150 7.57 1.31 -19.26
CA GLY A 150 7.89 -0.12 -19.37
C GLY A 150 9.35 -0.35 -19.76
N LYS A 151 9.87 0.41 -20.73
CA LYS A 151 11.28 0.35 -21.12
C LYS A 151 12.23 0.72 -19.98
N ILE A 152 11.88 1.71 -19.16
CA ILE A 152 12.71 2.09 -17.99
C ILE A 152 12.66 1.00 -16.92
N ILE A 153 11.48 0.41 -16.68
CA ILE A 153 11.30 -0.71 -15.75
C ILE A 153 12.12 -1.93 -16.19
N ASP A 154 12.07 -2.28 -17.47
CA ASP A 154 12.85 -3.39 -18.03
C ASP A 154 14.36 -3.14 -17.89
N ALA A 155 14.81 -1.90 -18.15
CA ALA A 155 16.21 -1.51 -17.98
C ALA A 155 16.65 -1.60 -16.51
N ALA A 156 15.81 -1.15 -15.57
CA ALA A 156 16.09 -1.27 -14.14
C ALA A 156 16.09 -2.73 -13.68
N SER A 157 15.19 -3.57 -14.19
CA SER A 157 15.16 -5.01 -13.92
C SER A 157 16.46 -5.68 -14.38
N ALA A 158 16.81 -5.50 -15.66
CA ALA A 158 18.04 -6.06 -16.22
C ALA A 158 19.29 -5.59 -15.44
N PHE A 159 19.36 -4.29 -15.11
CA PHE A 159 20.46 -3.74 -14.34
C PHE A 159 20.62 -4.46 -12.98
N LEU A 160 19.53 -4.60 -12.22
CA LEU A 160 19.55 -5.25 -10.90
C LEU A 160 19.82 -6.76 -10.99
N GLU A 161 19.33 -7.43 -12.03
CA GLU A 161 19.53 -8.87 -12.27
C GLU A 161 20.98 -9.21 -12.62
N GLU A 162 21.59 -8.46 -13.55
CA GLU A 162 22.99 -8.62 -13.95
C GLU A 162 23.95 -8.54 -12.76
N ARG A 163 23.62 -7.66 -11.80
CA ARG A 163 24.40 -7.42 -10.58
C ARG A 163 23.98 -8.32 -9.40
N LYS A 164 23.05 -9.25 -9.64
CA LYS A 164 22.55 -10.21 -8.65
C LYS A 164 21.98 -9.53 -7.39
N VAL A 165 21.44 -8.31 -7.54
CA VAL A 165 20.70 -7.60 -6.48
C VAL A 165 19.31 -8.20 -6.33
N VAL A 166 18.74 -8.67 -7.43
CA VAL A 166 17.53 -9.47 -7.51
C VAL A 166 17.78 -10.73 -8.33
N LYS A 167 16.93 -11.74 -8.16
CA LYS A 167 16.93 -12.91 -9.06
C LYS A 167 16.30 -12.51 -10.38
N LYS A 168 16.72 -13.19 -11.46
CA LYS A 168 16.09 -13.05 -12.78
C LYS A 168 14.60 -13.32 -12.69
N MET A 169 13.78 -12.39 -13.16
CA MET A 169 12.33 -12.50 -13.15
C MET A 169 11.79 -12.83 -14.54
N LEU A 170 10.74 -13.63 -14.59
CA LEU A 170 9.95 -13.78 -15.81
C LEU A 170 9.06 -12.55 -16.01
N SER A 171 8.70 -12.25 -17.25
CA SER A 171 7.82 -11.12 -17.57
C SER A 171 6.50 -11.17 -16.80
N GLU A 172 5.91 -12.36 -16.63
CA GLU A 172 4.69 -12.56 -15.86
C GLU A 172 4.85 -12.30 -14.36
N GLU A 173 6.05 -12.48 -13.80
CA GLU A 173 6.34 -12.16 -12.40
C GLU A 173 6.46 -10.65 -12.21
N LEU A 174 7.06 -9.96 -13.19
CA LEU A 174 7.26 -8.51 -13.16
C LEU A 174 5.97 -7.74 -13.50
N TYR A 175 5.25 -8.13 -14.54
CA TYR A 175 4.07 -7.40 -15.03
C TYR A 175 2.73 -8.03 -14.63
N GLY A 176 2.74 -9.26 -14.12
CA GLY A 176 1.52 -10.04 -13.93
C GLY A 176 1.08 -10.71 -15.24
N LYS A 177 -0.05 -11.42 -15.17
CA LYS A 177 -0.66 -12.06 -16.35
C LYS A 177 -1.27 -11.00 -17.27
N ALA A 178 -1.23 -11.27 -18.56
CA ALA A 178 -1.91 -10.44 -19.55
C ALA A 178 -3.41 -10.31 -19.21
N GLY A 179 -3.94 -9.10 -19.33
CA GLY A 179 -5.33 -8.78 -19.06
C GLY A 179 -5.68 -7.43 -19.68
N ASN A 180 -6.80 -6.85 -19.27
CA ASN A 180 -7.30 -5.58 -19.81
C ASN A 180 -6.53 -4.34 -19.28
N GLU A 181 -5.68 -4.50 -18.27
CA GLU A 181 -4.86 -3.43 -17.69
C GLU A 181 -3.48 -3.41 -18.35
N HIS A 182 -2.96 -2.21 -18.64
CA HIS A 182 -1.62 -2.05 -19.19
C HIS A 182 -0.58 -2.70 -18.25
N PRO A 183 0.41 -3.45 -18.76
CA PRO A 183 1.41 -4.17 -17.94
C PRO A 183 2.07 -3.31 -16.86
N VAL A 184 2.50 -2.09 -17.21
CA VAL A 184 3.10 -1.13 -16.26
C VAL A 184 2.14 -0.73 -15.14
N SER A 185 0.85 -0.54 -15.46
CA SER A 185 -0.18 -0.24 -14.45
C SER A 185 -0.32 -1.36 -13.44
N SER A 186 -0.37 -2.60 -13.91
CA SER A 186 -0.35 -3.80 -13.05
C SER A 186 0.93 -3.88 -12.21
N CYS A 187 2.10 -3.55 -12.79
CA CYS A 187 3.38 -3.58 -12.07
C CYS A 187 3.42 -2.60 -10.89
N ILE A 188 3.07 -1.34 -11.10
CA ILE A 188 3.25 -0.27 -10.10
C ILE A 188 2.12 -0.26 -9.07
N ARG A 189 0.90 -0.67 -9.42
CA ARG A 189 -0.27 -0.58 -8.53
C ARG A 189 -0.19 -1.44 -7.27
N HIS A 190 0.61 -2.50 -7.29
CA HIS A 190 0.78 -3.41 -6.15
C HIS A 190 1.95 -3.01 -5.24
N THR A 191 1.96 -1.73 -4.84
CA THR A 191 3.05 -1.11 -4.04
C THR A 191 2.56 -0.55 -2.70
N ASP A 192 1.45 -1.04 -2.17
CA ASP A 192 0.80 -0.52 -0.95
C ASP A 192 1.73 -0.44 0.28
N MET A 193 2.78 -1.28 0.33
CA MET A 193 3.76 -1.29 1.42
C MET A 193 4.94 -0.35 1.20
N LEU A 194 5.19 0.14 -0.03
CA LEU A 194 6.33 1.01 -0.33
C LEU A 194 6.34 2.31 0.49
N PRO A 195 5.22 3.01 0.71
CA PRO A 195 5.22 4.20 1.57
C PRO A 195 5.79 3.89 2.95
N LYS A 196 5.40 2.78 3.58
CA LYS A 196 5.94 2.36 4.88
C LYS A 196 7.42 1.98 4.80
N LYS A 197 7.81 1.16 3.82
CA LYS A 197 9.20 0.68 3.66
C LYS A 197 10.20 1.79 3.33
N THR A 198 9.73 2.84 2.68
CA THR A 198 10.53 4.00 2.28
C THR A 198 10.36 5.20 3.21
N ARG A 199 9.73 5.03 4.39
CA ARG A 199 9.50 6.12 5.37
C ARG A 199 8.76 7.34 4.78
N GLY A 200 7.85 7.10 3.84
CA GLY A 200 7.05 8.13 3.18
C GLY A 200 7.72 8.79 1.98
N ILE A 201 8.93 8.37 1.59
CA ILE A 201 9.58 8.89 0.37
C ILE A 201 8.78 8.46 -0.87
N PHE A 202 8.47 7.17 -1.01
CA PHE A 202 7.57 6.72 -2.07
C PHE A 202 6.15 7.20 -1.77
N THR A 203 5.57 7.95 -2.72
CA THR A 203 4.24 8.52 -2.61
C THR A 203 3.33 7.96 -3.69
N ALA A 204 2.19 7.38 -3.26
CA ALA A 204 1.06 7.08 -4.12
C ALA A 204 -0.04 8.13 -3.87
N GLN A 205 -0.14 9.14 -4.74
CA GLN A 205 -1.04 10.29 -4.55
C GLN A 205 -2.53 9.97 -4.84
N GLY A 206 -2.84 8.71 -5.14
CA GLY A 206 -4.13 8.30 -5.69
C GLY A 206 -4.22 8.58 -7.20
N LYS A 207 -5.35 8.21 -7.81
CA LYS A 207 -5.59 8.30 -9.27
C LYS A 207 -4.50 7.65 -10.15
N GLN A 208 -3.75 6.70 -9.59
CA GLN A 208 -2.59 6.03 -10.22
C GLN A 208 -1.45 7.01 -10.58
N VAL A 209 -1.14 7.91 -9.65
CA VAL A 209 0.00 8.84 -9.72
C VAL A 209 1.03 8.49 -8.65
N TYR A 210 2.29 8.32 -9.06
CA TYR A 210 3.37 7.84 -8.19
C TYR A 210 4.67 8.64 -8.38
N PHE A 211 5.35 8.96 -7.29
CA PHE A 211 6.64 9.67 -7.32
C PHE A 211 7.43 9.42 -6.04
N LEU A 212 8.70 9.84 -6.01
CA LEU A 212 9.54 9.90 -4.82
C LEU A 212 9.49 11.33 -4.28
N ASN A 213 8.96 11.56 -3.10
CA ASN A 213 8.82 12.87 -2.48
C ASN A 213 10.16 13.38 -1.93
N ILE A 214 11.15 13.59 -2.78
CA ILE A 214 12.52 13.96 -2.40
C ILE A 214 12.76 15.46 -2.63
N TYR A 215 12.03 16.08 -3.55
CA TYR A 215 12.09 17.52 -3.79
C TYR A 215 11.01 18.25 -2.98
N ARG A 216 11.42 18.96 -1.92
CA ARG A 216 10.54 19.70 -1.01
C ARG A 216 11.09 21.11 -0.83
N ASP A 217 10.20 22.11 -0.82
CA ASP A 217 10.56 23.52 -0.59
C ASP A 217 11.71 24.03 -1.48
N GLY A 218 11.75 23.58 -2.74
CA GLY A 218 12.78 23.97 -3.70
C GLY A 218 14.12 23.25 -3.58
N LYS A 219 14.23 22.20 -2.75
CA LYS A 219 15.48 21.48 -2.49
C LYS A 219 15.28 19.96 -2.58
N THR A 220 16.28 19.27 -3.11
CA THR A 220 16.36 17.81 -3.09
C THR A 220 17.23 17.38 -1.92
N ASP A 221 16.76 16.41 -1.13
CA ASP A 221 17.50 15.86 0.00
C ASP A 221 18.34 14.63 -0.43
N PRO A 222 19.69 14.72 -0.44
CA PRO A 222 20.56 13.58 -0.76
C PRO A 222 20.42 12.42 0.24
N VAL A 223 20.00 12.68 1.48
CA VAL A 223 19.84 11.64 2.52
C VAL A 223 18.71 10.69 2.17
N ASP A 224 17.60 11.20 1.63
CA ASP A 224 16.47 10.38 1.18
C ASP A 224 16.88 9.47 0.00
N ILE A 225 17.69 9.99 -0.93
CA ILE A 225 18.25 9.21 -2.04
C ILE A 225 19.21 8.13 -1.52
N SER A 226 20.12 8.50 -0.61
CA SER A 226 21.08 7.60 0.02
C SER A 226 20.36 6.43 0.69
N PHE A 227 19.32 6.73 1.48
CA PHE A 227 18.49 5.71 2.11
C PHE A 227 17.78 4.79 1.09
N LEU A 228 17.23 5.34 -0.01
CA LEU A 228 16.63 4.50 -1.06
C LEU A 228 17.66 3.55 -1.70
N LEU A 229 18.87 4.04 -1.98
CA LEU A 229 19.95 3.23 -2.53
C LEU A 229 20.37 2.11 -1.55
N GLU A 230 20.50 2.42 -0.27
CA GLU A 230 20.78 1.44 0.79
C GLU A 230 19.73 0.31 0.80
N ILE A 231 18.43 0.63 0.79
CA ILE A 231 17.39 -0.41 0.87
C ILE A 231 17.22 -1.19 -0.44
N ILE A 232 17.52 -0.58 -1.60
CA ILE A 232 17.47 -1.25 -2.91
C ILE A 232 18.62 -2.27 -3.01
N PHE A 233 19.86 -1.81 -2.78
CA PHE A 233 21.07 -2.59 -3.05
C PHE A 233 21.53 -3.40 -1.84
N GLY A 234 21.24 -2.95 -0.61
CA GLY A 234 21.63 -3.61 0.63
C GLY A 234 23.12 -3.90 0.68
N ASP A 235 23.49 -5.12 1.07
CA ASP A 235 24.89 -5.54 1.15
C ASP A 235 25.62 -5.64 -0.20
N LYS A 236 24.92 -5.47 -1.33
CA LYS A 236 25.54 -5.42 -2.66
C LYS A 236 26.06 -4.02 -3.01
N LEU A 237 25.70 -3.00 -2.24
CA LEU A 237 26.17 -1.64 -2.49
C LEU A 237 27.63 -1.51 -2.04
N ASP A 238 28.53 -1.32 -3.01
CA ASP A 238 29.95 -1.11 -2.78
C ASP A 238 30.52 -0.03 -3.71
N ALA A 239 31.80 0.30 -3.51
CA ALA A 239 32.47 1.33 -4.31
C ALA A 239 32.58 0.98 -5.81
N ALA A 240 32.62 -0.31 -6.16
CA ALA A 240 32.71 -0.74 -7.56
C ALA A 240 31.36 -0.60 -8.28
N LEU A 241 30.26 -0.86 -7.56
CA LEU A 241 28.91 -0.73 -8.07
C LEU A 241 28.44 0.73 -8.13
N MET A 242 28.97 1.59 -7.25
CA MET A 242 28.63 3.01 -7.14
C MET A 242 28.61 3.74 -8.50
N ASN A 243 29.71 3.66 -9.27
CA ASN A 243 29.81 4.35 -10.56
C ASN A 243 28.82 3.78 -11.58
N GLN A 244 28.58 2.47 -11.56
CA GLN A 244 27.63 1.84 -12.48
C GLN A 244 26.19 2.29 -12.20
N ILE A 245 25.82 2.48 -10.92
CA ILE A 245 24.50 3.01 -10.56
C ILE A 245 24.38 4.46 -11.03
N TYR A 246 25.40 5.27 -10.77
CA TYR A 246 25.44 6.66 -11.24
C TYR A 246 25.26 6.75 -12.76
N ASP A 247 26.05 6.00 -13.53
CA ASP A 247 25.99 5.98 -14.99
C ASP A 247 24.62 5.52 -15.49
N PHE A 248 24.04 4.49 -14.86
CA PHE A 248 22.70 4.03 -15.17
C PHE A 248 21.65 5.12 -14.95
N CYS A 249 21.64 5.76 -13.78
CA CYS A 249 20.68 6.83 -13.46
C CYS A 249 20.84 8.04 -14.39
N CYS A 250 22.07 8.47 -14.68
CA CYS A 250 22.30 9.58 -15.60
C CYS A 250 21.88 9.24 -17.04
N LYS A 251 22.15 8.01 -17.50
CA LYS A 251 21.73 7.54 -18.82
C LYS A 251 20.21 7.51 -18.96
N ILE A 252 19.49 6.94 -17.98
CA ILE A 252 18.02 6.93 -18.03
C ILE A 252 17.47 8.35 -18.02
N SER A 253 17.98 9.21 -17.15
CA SER A 253 17.51 10.59 -17.08
C SER A 253 17.73 11.37 -18.38
N SER A 254 18.87 11.19 -19.05
CA SER A 254 19.18 11.92 -20.29
C SER A 254 18.44 11.35 -21.51
N GLU A 255 18.31 10.03 -21.59
CA GLU A 255 17.75 9.36 -22.77
C GLU A 255 16.23 9.14 -22.69
N LYS A 256 15.64 9.07 -21.49
CA LYS A 256 14.25 8.60 -21.30
C LYS A 256 13.30 9.61 -20.68
N SER A 257 13.77 10.52 -19.82
CA SER A 257 12.90 11.45 -19.08
C SER A 257 12.01 12.30 -20.01
N ILE A 258 12.53 12.75 -21.16
CA ILE A 258 11.77 13.53 -22.15
C ILE A 258 10.55 12.80 -22.73
N TYR A 259 10.53 11.47 -22.69
CA TYR A 259 9.45 10.66 -23.26
C TYR A 259 8.37 10.29 -22.23
N VAL A 260 8.71 10.35 -20.95
CA VAL A 260 7.80 10.01 -19.84
C VAL A 260 7.24 11.22 -19.11
N PHE A 261 7.90 12.39 -19.20
CA PHE A 261 7.42 13.66 -18.66
C PHE A 261 7.11 14.64 -19.78
N GLU A 262 5.82 14.99 -19.93
CA GLU A 262 5.39 15.88 -21.00
C GLU A 262 5.69 17.36 -20.74
N ASN A 263 5.73 17.77 -19.48
CA ASN A 263 6.03 19.15 -19.11
C ASN A 263 7.50 19.24 -18.71
N ILE A 264 8.37 19.28 -19.71
CA ILE A 264 9.82 19.31 -19.49
C ILE A 264 10.26 20.54 -18.69
N ASP A 265 9.56 21.67 -18.84
CA ASP A 265 9.81 22.91 -18.08
C ASP A 265 9.58 22.71 -16.58
N LYS A 266 8.67 21.80 -16.19
CA LYS A 266 8.43 21.42 -14.80
C LYS A 266 9.27 20.22 -14.35
N HIS A 267 9.81 19.44 -15.28
CA HIS A 267 10.79 18.39 -15.01
C HIS A 267 12.21 18.98 -14.96
N ILE A 268 12.46 19.80 -13.95
CA ILE A 268 13.77 20.42 -13.73
C ILE A 268 14.87 19.39 -13.42
N PHE A 269 14.48 18.15 -13.11
CA PHE A 269 15.38 17.12 -12.66
C PHE A 269 16.30 16.55 -13.72
N ALA A 270 16.10 16.84 -15.02
CA ALA A 270 17.00 16.36 -16.08
C ALA A 270 18.37 17.07 -16.13
N ASN A 271 18.57 18.13 -15.35
CA ASN A 271 19.80 18.92 -15.38
C ASN A 271 21.04 18.16 -14.80
N HIS A 272 22.23 18.73 -14.99
CA HIS A 272 23.48 18.13 -14.47
C HIS A 272 23.57 18.17 -12.94
N ASP A 273 23.01 19.20 -12.29
CA ASP A 273 23.09 19.39 -10.84
C ASP A 273 22.49 18.20 -10.07
N TYR A 274 21.39 17.64 -10.55
CA TYR A 274 20.80 16.43 -9.94
C TYR A 274 21.64 15.17 -10.16
N GLY A 275 22.55 15.16 -11.14
CA GLY A 275 23.57 14.11 -11.27
C GLY A 275 24.55 14.13 -10.09
N GLU A 276 25.08 15.30 -9.75
CA GLU A 276 26.01 15.42 -8.62
C GLU A 276 25.32 15.10 -7.28
N ILE A 277 24.04 15.43 -7.11
CA ILE A 277 23.25 15.03 -5.93
C ILE A 277 23.16 13.49 -5.83
N ILE A 278 22.90 12.78 -6.93
CA ILE A 278 22.86 11.31 -6.95
C ILE A 278 24.22 10.73 -6.57
N LYS A 279 25.30 11.33 -7.07
CA LYS A 279 26.68 10.90 -6.79
C LYS A 279 27.08 11.14 -5.33
N GLU A 280 26.66 12.27 -4.74
CA GLU A 280 26.82 12.55 -3.31
C GLU A 280 26.08 11.51 -2.48
N ALA A 281 24.80 11.27 -2.78
CA ALA A 281 23.99 10.28 -2.08
C ALA A 281 24.56 8.85 -2.19
N LEU A 282 25.10 8.49 -3.36
CA LEU A 282 25.80 7.22 -3.58
C LEU A 282 27.06 7.08 -2.71
N ARG A 283 27.86 8.14 -2.59
CA ARG A 283 29.02 8.14 -1.69
C ARG A 283 28.60 7.97 -0.24
N ASP A 284 27.59 8.72 0.20
CA ASP A 284 27.05 8.56 1.55
C ASP A 284 26.59 7.12 1.80
N ALA A 285 25.75 6.56 0.92
CA ALA A 285 25.22 5.21 1.07
C ALA A 285 26.31 4.11 1.11
N VAL A 286 27.45 4.31 0.43
CA VAL A 286 28.57 3.35 0.42
C VAL A 286 29.46 3.47 1.66
N PHE A 287 29.76 4.70 2.10
CA PHE A 287 30.78 4.94 3.13
C PHE A 287 30.21 5.20 4.53
N LYS A 288 28.90 5.35 4.65
CA LYS A 288 28.23 5.52 5.94
C LYS A 288 28.40 4.28 6.81
N PRO A 289 28.70 4.44 8.11
CA PRO A 289 28.81 3.31 9.03
C PRO A 289 27.49 2.52 9.06
N LYS A 290 27.54 1.23 8.74
CA LYS A 290 26.40 0.33 8.87
C LYS A 290 26.02 0.26 10.36
N ARG A 291 24.78 0.64 10.69
CA ARG A 291 24.21 0.57 12.04
C ARG A 291 23.73 -0.85 12.36
#